data_AF-A0A8J7AQI6-F1
#
_entry.id   AF-A0A8J7AQI6-F1
#
_cell.length_a   1.000
_cell.length_b   1.000
_cell.length_c   1.000
_cell.angle_alpha   90.00
_cell.angle_beta   90.00
_cell.angle_gamma   90.00
#
_symmetry.space_group_name_H-M   'P 1'
#
loop_
_entity.id
_entity.type
_entity.pdbx_description
1 polymer ?
#
loop_
_entity_poly.entity_id
_entity_poly.type
_entity_poly.pdbx_seq_one_letter_code
_entity_poly.pdbx_strand_id
1 'polypeptide(L)'
;MPHPWAIRLVTSLAFVSTAIPAIAPAQAQNAGFDALEDFDYWADLCRLQASAEDYEKALTACEQAIALSPEDADIWAQRSGILVNLAAFPDAIASANRALSFDPQNSLAITYQCVAYTALGESETALDKCNDALRVNGSWGRENPALAWLYRGTILAQSQQYELALVAYERTLLLAPEDSRTLTRQCQAYLDLAQSARAIQSCEAALAGNGQWGEVGPALAWTYQGQAYTQLSQYDKAIFAYDQAISLDPDNALTWAAQGQVLAALRHNQEALVSYNRAVEIRPDYALALLGQCTLLNRLSSYEPALAACDAAIDGDGDWGSQSLAQGWNERSIALTGAGQYEEALASINRAVGIQPSYVAAHNHRSTILWYLGRYSQALAANQQALELDETYAPAWFTRGVIFRAMGHYTEALAAYDRALALDPFNAWGWTNRSLVLWQLEQYDEALASAERAIALEPESVPALYNQGTALSALGRYESAIAAYNQVLALDPTYADALTGRAIAHVYLKDYAAAVADLQAAIALNPSDTLAQETLASLRPEIEQP
;
A
#
# COMPACT_ATOMS: atom_id res chain seq x y z
N MET A 1 -30.76 -4.87 -46.95
CA MET A 1 -30.86 -4.20 -48.26
C MET A 1 -29.46 -3.81 -48.72
N PRO A 2 -28.87 -4.48 -49.72
CA PRO A 2 -27.64 -4.03 -50.38
C PRO A 2 -27.91 -3.69 -51.86
N HIS A 3 -27.31 -2.64 -52.40
CA HIS A 3 -27.29 -2.35 -53.85
C HIS A 3 -26.30 -1.21 -54.19
N PRO A 4 -25.87 -1.07 -55.46
CA PRO A 4 -24.77 -1.77 -56.15
C PRO A 4 -23.63 -0.74 -56.40
N TRP A 5 -22.66 -0.81 -57.31
CA TRP A 5 -22.71 -0.52 -58.76
C TRP A 5 -21.68 -1.37 -59.49
N ALA A 6 -22.15 -2.07 -60.54
CA ALA A 6 -21.35 -2.69 -61.58
C ALA A 6 -21.50 -1.86 -62.85
N ILE A 7 -20.44 -1.72 -63.65
CA ILE A 7 -20.57 -1.41 -65.08
C ILE A 7 -19.66 -2.36 -65.88
N ARG A 8 -20.32 -3.17 -66.71
CA ARG A 8 -19.79 -4.00 -67.79
C ARG A 8 -19.43 -3.14 -69.00
N LEU A 9 -18.52 -3.62 -69.83
CA LEU A 9 -18.73 -3.67 -71.28
C LEU A 9 -17.92 -4.83 -71.91
N VAL A 10 -18.59 -5.52 -72.81
CA VAL A 10 -18.20 -6.76 -73.51
C VAL A 10 -17.91 -6.42 -74.98
N THR A 11 -17.33 -7.40 -75.70
CA THR A 11 -17.21 -7.60 -77.17
C THR A 11 -15.84 -7.21 -77.74
N SER A 12 -15.15 -7.98 -78.60
CA SER A 12 -15.41 -9.27 -79.26
C SER A 12 -14.19 -9.71 -80.11
N LEU A 13 -14.05 -11.04 -80.34
CA LEU A 13 -13.41 -11.74 -81.49
C LEU A 13 -11.87 -11.61 -81.65
N ALA A 14 -11.08 -12.60 -82.11
CA ALA A 14 -11.31 -13.88 -82.76
C ALA A 14 -10.12 -14.84 -82.50
N PHE A 15 -10.39 -16.14 -82.58
CA PHE A 15 -9.41 -17.22 -82.64
C PHE A 15 -8.68 -17.24 -84.00
N VAL A 16 -7.35 -17.36 -83.99
CA VAL A 16 -6.59 -18.03 -85.05
C VAL A 16 -5.67 -19.07 -84.40
N SER A 17 -5.99 -20.31 -84.71
CA SER A 17 -5.22 -21.52 -84.42
C SER A 17 -4.05 -21.61 -85.40
N THR A 18 -2.83 -21.69 -84.88
CA THR A 18 -1.70 -22.33 -85.56
C THR A 18 -1.06 -23.31 -84.60
N ALA A 19 -1.15 -24.58 -84.97
CA ALA A 19 -0.57 -25.71 -84.26
C ALA A 19 0.95 -25.58 -84.15
N ILE A 20 1.45 -25.66 -82.92
CA ILE A 20 2.85 -25.97 -82.61
C ILE A 20 2.86 -27.44 -82.16
N PRO A 21 3.77 -28.29 -82.67
CA PRO A 21 3.73 -29.73 -82.40
C PRO A 21 3.92 -30.01 -80.91
N ALA A 22 3.19 -31.00 -80.40
CA ALA A 22 3.36 -31.53 -79.07
C ALA A 22 4.80 -32.03 -78.90
N ILE A 23 5.61 -31.29 -78.14
CA ILE A 23 6.85 -31.78 -77.58
C ILE A 23 6.41 -32.77 -76.49
N ALA A 24 6.81 -34.04 -76.65
CA ALA A 24 6.64 -35.07 -75.63
C ALA A 24 7.11 -34.51 -74.27
N PRO A 25 6.45 -34.84 -73.14
CA PRO A 25 6.94 -34.39 -71.86
C PRO A 25 8.36 -34.94 -71.73
N ALA A 26 9.34 -34.04 -71.74
CA ALA A 26 10.66 -34.40 -71.28
C ALA A 26 10.43 -35.00 -69.89
N GLN A 27 10.82 -36.27 -69.74
CA GLN A 27 11.01 -36.85 -68.43
C GLN A 27 11.99 -35.94 -67.71
N ALA A 28 11.47 -34.97 -66.98
CA ALA A 28 12.20 -34.35 -65.90
C ALA A 28 12.45 -35.50 -64.93
N GLN A 29 13.62 -36.11 -65.08
CA GLN A 29 14.18 -36.94 -64.05
C GLN A 29 14.10 -36.11 -62.77
N ASN A 30 13.27 -36.56 -61.83
CA ASN A 30 13.39 -36.20 -60.43
C ASN A 30 14.84 -36.50 -60.04
N ALA A 31 15.69 -35.49 -60.11
CA ALA A 31 17.08 -35.56 -59.75
C ALA A 31 17.36 -34.37 -58.85
N GLY A 32 17.33 -34.64 -57.53
CA GLY A 32 18.12 -33.91 -56.54
C GLY A 32 17.48 -32.69 -55.89
N PHE A 33 16.43 -32.88 -55.09
CA PHE A 33 16.13 -31.97 -53.96
C PHE A 33 15.63 -32.69 -52.68
N ASP A 34 15.49 -34.02 -52.68
CA ASP A 34 15.10 -34.82 -51.51
C ASP A 34 16.31 -35.39 -50.71
N ALA A 35 17.53 -34.88 -50.93
CA ALA A 35 18.76 -35.54 -50.44
C ALA A 35 19.90 -34.60 -49.99
N LEU A 36 19.58 -33.39 -49.52
CA LEU A 36 20.56 -32.51 -48.85
C LEU A 36 19.91 -31.82 -47.66
N GLU A 37 19.45 -32.61 -46.69
CA GLU A 37 19.25 -32.11 -45.33
C GLU A 37 20.58 -32.31 -44.59
N ASP A 38 21.50 -31.36 -44.77
CA ASP A 38 22.79 -31.37 -44.10
C ASP A 38 22.68 -30.79 -42.67
N PHE A 39 23.80 -30.82 -41.95
CA PHE A 39 23.86 -30.31 -40.58
C PHE A 39 23.40 -28.86 -40.47
N ASP A 40 23.83 -28.01 -41.41
CA ASP A 40 23.55 -26.57 -41.39
C ASP A 40 22.06 -26.28 -41.48
N TYR A 41 21.33 -27.01 -42.35
CA TYR A 41 19.88 -26.91 -42.45
C TYR A 41 19.18 -27.18 -41.10
N TRP A 42 19.48 -28.32 -40.47
CA TRP A 42 18.84 -28.71 -39.22
C TRP A 42 19.25 -27.80 -38.05
N ALA A 43 20.51 -27.36 -38.02
CA ALA A 43 21.01 -26.45 -37.00
C ALA A 43 20.37 -25.05 -37.13
N ASP A 44 20.18 -24.52 -38.34
CA ASP A 44 19.46 -23.26 -38.55
C ASP A 44 17.96 -23.42 -38.24
N LEU A 45 17.33 -24.54 -38.59
CA LEU A 45 15.93 -24.80 -38.27
C LEU A 45 15.70 -24.88 -36.76
N CYS A 46 16.56 -25.59 -36.02
CA CYS A 46 16.60 -25.64 -34.56
C CYS A 46 16.57 -24.22 -33.96
N ARG A 47 17.46 -23.33 -34.43
CA ARG A 47 17.54 -21.94 -33.97
C ARG A 47 16.32 -21.11 -34.35
N LEU A 48 15.85 -21.21 -35.59
CA LEU A 48 14.71 -20.45 -36.07
C LEU A 48 13.43 -20.81 -35.30
N GLN A 49 13.21 -22.10 -35.07
CA GLN A 49 12.08 -22.57 -34.27
C GLN A 49 12.19 -22.15 -32.81
N ALA A 50 13.40 -22.18 -32.22
CA ALA A 50 13.63 -21.66 -30.88
C ALA A 50 13.34 -20.16 -30.78
N SER A 51 13.75 -19.37 -31.77
CA SER A 51 13.45 -17.92 -31.83
C SER A 51 11.97 -17.61 -32.04
N ALA A 52 11.22 -18.56 -32.61
CA ALA A 52 9.77 -18.49 -32.76
C ALA A 52 9.02 -19.08 -31.55
N GLU A 53 9.74 -19.43 -30.48
CA GLU A 53 9.21 -20.04 -29.24
C GLU A 53 8.50 -21.41 -29.46
N ASP A 54 8.72 -22.05 -30.62
CA ASP A 54 8.21 -23.40 -30.92
C ASP A 54 9.24 -24.43 -30.42
N TYR A 55 9.40 -24.50 -29.10
CA TYR A 55 10.48 -25.23 -28.45
C TYR A 55 10.44 -26.76 -28.69
N GLU A 56 9.25 -27.35 -28.86
CA GLU A 56 9.11 -28.79 -29.15
C GLU A 56 9.66 -29.13 -30.54
N LYS A 57 9.30 -28.33 -31.56
CA LYS A 57 9.85 -28.53 -32.91
C LYS A 57 11.34 -28.18 -32.95
N ALA A 58 11.73 -27.10 -32.27
CA ALA A 58 13.12 -26.70 -32.16
C ALA A 58 13.97 -27.86 -31.61
N LEU A 59 13.54 -28.48 -30.51
CA LEU A 59 14.22 -29.63 -29.90
C LEU A 59 14.38 -30.79 -30.90
N THR A 60 13.31 -31.11 -31.64
CA THR A 60 13.34 -32.15 -32.69
C THR A 60 14.36 -31.82 -33.78
N ALA A 61 14.40 -30.57 -34.25
CA ALA A 61 15.37 -30.13 -35.26
C ALA A 61 16.80 -30.16 -34.73
N CYS A 62 17.03 -29.80 -33.47
CA CYS A 62 18.36 -29.90 -32.86
C CYS A 62 18.80 -31.37 -32.74
N GLU A 63 17.89 -32.30 -32.45
CA GLU A 63 18.18 -33.73 -32.40
C GLU A 63 18.60 -34.29 -33.77
N GLN A 64 17.96 -33.84 -34.87
CA GLN A 64 18.40 -34.20 -36.22
C GLN A 64 19.79 -33.62 -36.53
N ALA A 65 20.07 -32.37 -36.17
CA ALA A 65 21.39 -31.77 -36.33
C ALA A 65 22.46 -32.52 -35.52
N ILE A 66 22.17 -32.89 -34.27
CA ILE A 66 23.06 -33.68 -33.41
C ILE A 66 23.32 -35.06 -33.99
N ALA A 67 22.31 -35.70 -34.59
CA ALA A 67 22.48 -37.00 -35.24
C ALA A 67 23.47 -36.95 -36.41
N LEU A 68 23.52 -35.81 -37.12
CA LEU A 68 24.44 -35.58 -38.23
C LEU A 68 25.84 -35.15 -37.77
N SER A 69 25.94 -34.35 -36.71
CA SER A 69 27.20 -33.88 -36.13
C SER A 69 27.17 -33.93 -34.59
N PRO A 70 27.44 -35.10 -33.98
CA PRO A 70 27.30 -35.28 -32.53
C PRO A 70 28.40 -34.60 -31.71
N GLU A 71 29.46 -34.12 -32.36
CA GLU A 71 30.63 -33.46 -31.76
C GLU A 71 30.56 -31.93 -31.81
N ASP A 72 29.55 -31.36 -32.48
CA ASP A 72 29.34 -29.92 -32.53
C ASP A 72 28.86 -29.39 -31.16
N ALA A 73 29.69 -28.59 -30.50
CA ALA A 73 29.36 -28.10 -29.15
C ALA A 73 28.21 -27.08 -29.13
N ASP A 74 28.09 -26.25 -30.17
CA ASP A 74 27.12 -25.17 -30.22
C ASP A 74 25.69 -25.68 -30.35
N ILE A 75 25.45 -26.76 -31.11
CA ILE A 75 24.10 -27.35 -31.19
C ILE A 75 23.67 -27.99 -29.86
N TRP A 76 24.59 -28.60 -29.10
CA TRP A 76 24.32 -29.10 -27.75
C TRP A 76 24.04 -27.97 -26.76
N ALA A 77 24.72 -26.83 -26.91
CA ALA A 77 24.46 -25.63 -26.13
C ALA A 77 23.08 -25.03 -26.47
N GLN A 78 22.70 -24.96 -27.75
CA GLN A 78 21.38 -24.49 -28.16
C GLN A 78 20.25 -25.40 -27.69
N ARG A 79 20.45 -26.71 -27.76
CA ARG A 79 19.53 -27.69 -27.17
C ARG A 79 19.35 -27.46 -25.66
N SER A 80 20.42 -27.12 -24.94
CA SER A 80 20.34 -26.77 -23.52
C SER A 80 19.42 -25.57 -23.27
N GLY A 81 19.57 -24.50 -24.06
CA GLY A 81 18.73 -23.31 -23.95
C GLY A 81 17.24 -23.58 -24.21
N ILE A 82 16.93 -24.43 -25.20
CA ILE A 82 15.56 -24.87 -25.48
C ILE A 82 14.98 -25.65 -24.29
N LEU A 83 15.76 -26.57 -23.73
CA LEU A 83 15.34 -27.37 -22.56
C LEU A 83 15.13 -26.51 -21.31
N VAL A 84 15.91 -25.45 -21.12
CA VAL A 84 15.66 -24.45 -20.07
C VAL A 84 14.29 -23.80 -20.24
N ASN A 85 13.93 -23.38 -21.45
CA ASN A 85 12.63 -22.76 -21.73
C ASN A 85 11.46 -23.75 -21.58
N LEU A 86 11.71 -25.04 -21.81
CA LEU A 86 10.77 -26.14 -21.53
C LEU A 86 10.72 -26.57 -20.06
N ALA A 87 11.46 -25.89 -19.17
CA ALA A 87 11.63 -26.24 -17.76
C ALA A 87 12.18 -27.67 -17.50
N ALA A 88 12.86 -28.26 -18.48
CA ALA A 88 13.54 -29.55 -18.37
C ALA A 88 14.98 -29.38 -17.86
N PHE A 89 15.13 -28.81 -16.65
CA PHE A 89 16.43 -28.34 -16.14
C PHE A 89 17.52 -29.44 -16.03
N PRO A 90 17.24 -30.67 -15.56
CA PRO A 90 18.25 -31.73 -15.53
C PRO A 90 18.76 -32.11 -16.93
N ASP A 91 17.87 -32.16 -17.91
CA ASP A 91 18.22 -32.47 -19.30
C ASP A 91 18.98 -31.32 -19.96
N ALA A 92 18.63 -30.08 -19.63
CA ALA A 92 19.39 -28.90 -20.04
C ALA A 92 20.83 -28.97 -19.52
N ILE A 93 21.02 -29.26 -18.23
CA ILE A 93 22.36 -29.42 -17.62
C ILE A 93 23.13 -30.55 -18.29
N ALA A 94 22.48 -31.69 -18.59
CA ALA A 94 23.11 -32.80 -19.31
C ALA A 94 23.53 -32.39 -20.73
N SER A 95 22.69 -31.65 -21.46
CA SER A 95 22.99 -31.10 -22.79
C SER A 95 24.17 -30.13 -22.75
N ALA A 96 24.20 -29.23 -21.77
CA ALA A 96 25.31 -28.30 -21.56
C ALA A 96 26.62 -29.02 -21.18
N ASN A 97 26.57 -30.02 -20.30
CA ASN A 97 27.73 -30.85 -19.98
C ASN A 97 28.27 -31.56 -21.22
N ARG A 98 27.39 -31.99 -22.13
CA ARG A 98 27.80 -32.60 -23.39
C ARG A 98 28.53 -31.60 -24.28
N ALA A 99 27.98 -30.38 -24.45
CA ALA A 99 28.66 -29.29 -25.16
C ALA A 99 30.07 -29.02 -24.58
N LEU A 100 30.16 -28.91 -23.26
CA LEU A 100 31.43 -28.62 -22.55
C LEU A 100 32.45 -29.77 -22.64
N SER A 101 32.01 -31.00 -22.91
CA SER A 101 32.91 -32.13 -23.16
C SER A 101 33.64 -32.01 -24.51
N PHE A 102 33.06 -31.28 -25.47
CA PHE A 102 33.65 -31.00 -26.79
C PHE A 102 34.35 -29.65 -26.83
N ASP A 103 33.75 -28.62 -26.22
CA ASP A 103 34.34 -27.29 -26.07
C ASP A 103 34.22 -26.79 -24.62
N PRO A 104 35.26 -26.97 -23.78
CA PRO A 104 35.26 -26.47 -22.42
C PRO A 104 35.17 -24.94 -22.29
N GLN A 105 35.35 -24.19 -23.40
CA GLN A 105 35.25 -22.74 -23.43
C GLN A 105 33.90 -22.24 -23.98
N ASN A 106 32.91 -23.12 -24.12
CA ASN A 106 31.58 -22.76 -24.61
C ASN A 106 30.80 -21.97 -23.54
N SER A 107 30.95 -20.65 -23.53
CA SER A 107 30.28 -19.73 -22.61
C SER A 107 28.76 -19.81 -22.70
N LEU A 108 28.19 -20.12 -23.87
CA LEU A 108 26.74 -20.31 -24.03
C LEU A 108 26.23 -21.52 -23.22
N ALA A 109 26.90 -22.66 -23.31
CA ALA A 109 26.57 -23.85 -22.53
C ALA A 109 26.67 -23.59 -21.01
N ILE A 110 27.74 -22.91 -20.56
CA ILE A 110 27.90 -22.54 -19.13
C ILE A 110 26.78 -21.58 -18.68
N THR A 111 26.37 -20.65 -19.54
CA THR A 111 25.27 -19.72 -19.25
C THR A 111 23.96 -20.47 -19.01
N TYR A 112 23.63 -21.46 -19.84
CA TYR A 112 22.43 -22.26 -19.61
C TYR A 112 22.51 -23.15 -18.36
N GLN A 113 23.71 -23.57 -17.93
CA GLN A 113 23.88 -24.16 -16.60
C GLN A 113 23.53 -23.16 -15.51
N CYS A 114 24.00 -21.91 -15.60
CA CYS A 114 23.63 -20.86 -14.65
C CYS A 114 22.11 -20.69 -14.57
N VAL A 115 21.43 -20.60 -15.71
CA VAL A 115 19.96 -20.45 -15.75
C VAL A 115 19.27 -21.65 -15.11
N ALA A 116 19.66 -22.88 -15.49
CA ALA A 116 19.06 -24.10 -14.97
C ALA A 116 19.26 -24.24 -13.44
N TYR A 117 20.48 -24.00 -12.93
CA TYR A 117 20.75 -24.03 -11.49
C TYR A 117 20.02 -22.92 -10.73
N THR A 118 19.82 -21.75 -11.34
CA THR A 118 18.99 -20.68 -10.76
C THR A 118 17.56 -21.17 -10.56
N ALA A 119 16.97 -21.81 -11.58
CA ALA A 119 15.61 -22.33 -11.51
C ALA A 119 15.45 -23.49 -10.51
N LEU A 120 16.53 -24.26 -10.27
CA LEU A 120 16.59 -25.31 -9.26
C LEU A 120 16.81 -24.78 -7.82
N GLY A 121 17.05 -23.48 -7.64
CA GLY A 121 17.32 -22.87 -6.34
C GLY A 121 18.76 -23.09 -5.83
N GLU A 122 19.67 -23.57 -6.66
CA GLU A 122 21.08 -23.78 -6.33
C GLU A 122 21.90 -22.48 -6.55
N SER A 123 21.55 -21.42 -5.81
CA SER A 123 22.03 -20.04 -6.08
C SER A 123 23.55 -19.88 -6.09
N GLU A 124 24.28 -20.56 -5.20
CA GLU A 124 25.75 -20.48 -5.15
C GLU A 124 26.38 -21.08 -6.41
N THR A 125 25.94 -22.30 -6.79
CA THR A 125 26.41 -22.97 -8.00
C THR A 125 25.99 -22.20 -9.26
N ALA A 126 24.77 -21.67 -9.29
CA ALA A 126 24.29 -20.84 -10.38
C ALA A 126 25.18 -19.60 -10.57
N LEU A 127 25.48 -18.88 -9.48
CA LEU A 127 26.32 -17.69 -9.51
C LEU A 127 27.73 -18.00 -10.01
N ASP A 128 28.31 -19.11 -9.56
CA ASP A 128 29.61 -19.58 -10.03
C ASP A 128 29.59 -19.86 -11.54
N LYS A 129 28.57 -20.55 -12.04
CA LYS A 129 28.42 -20.79 -13.48
C LYS A 129 28.26 -19.49 -14.27
N CYS A 130 27.46 -18.54 -13.80
CA CYS A 130 27.34 -17.24 -14.45
C CYS A 130 28.69 -16.50 -14.49
N ASN A 131 29.44 -16.50 -13.38
CA ASN A 131 30.77 -15.88 -13.33
C ASN A 131 31.76 -16.60 -14.24
N ASP A 132 31.72 -17.93 -14.30
CA ASP A 132 32.57 -18.74 -15.18
C ASP A 132 32.30 -18.44 -16.65
N ALA A 133 31.03 -18.38 -17.07
CA ALA A 133 30.66 -18.05 -18.45
C ALA A 133 31.24 -16.69 -18.87
N LEU A 134 31.14 -15.69 -17.99
CA LEU A 134 31.64 -14.32 -18.18
C LEU A 134 33.16 -14.21 -18.11
N ARG A 135 33.82 -15.07 -17.31
CA ARG A 135 35.28 -15.10 -17.15
C ARG A 135 35.97 -15.82 -18.30
N VAL A 136 35.41 -16.96 -18.72
CA VAL A 136 35.89 -17.73 -19.89
C VAL A 136 35.74 -16.89 -21.14
N ASN A 137 34.57 -16.27 -21.32
CA ASN A 137 34.25 -15.41 -22.46
C ASN A 137 34.69 -16.01 -23.80
N GLY A 138 34.39 -17.30 -24.00
CA GLY A 138 34.79 -18.09 -25.15
C GLY A 138 33.69 -18.10 -26.22
N SER A 139 33.22 -19.28 -26.63
CA SER A 139 32.15 -19.37 -27.63
C SER A 139 30.79 -18.99 -27.04
N TRP A 140 30.16 -17.97 -27.63
CA TRP A 140 28.78 -17.59 -27.35
C TRP A 140 27.80 -18.08 -28.44
N GLY A 141 28.28 -18.84 -29.43
CA GLY A 141 27.50 -19.17 -30.62
C GLY A 141 27.04 -17.91 -31.35
N ARG A 142 25.72 -17.79 -31.60
CA ARG A 142 25.09 -16.57 -32.15
C ARG A 142 24.50 -15.64 -31.07
N GLU A 143 24.66 -15.99 -29.81
CA GLU A 143 24.18 -15.22 -28.66
C GLU A 143 25.26 -14.27 -28.14
N ASN A 144 24.95 -13.52 -27.09
CA ASN A 144 25.88 -12.63 -26.41
C ASN A 144 25.80 -12.78 -24.87
N PRO A 145 26.73 -12.18 -24.11
CA PRO A 145 26.77 -12.33 -22.65
C PRO A 145 25.58 -11.76 -21.85
N ALA A 146 24.60 -11.10 -22.48
CA ALA A 146 23.49 -10.43 -21.80
C ALA A 146 22.73 -11.37 -20.87
N LEU A 147 22.43 -12.59 -21.31
CA LEU A 147 21.69 -13.56 -20.49
C LEU A 147 22.46 -13.95 -19.22
N ALA A 148 23.78 -14.15 -19.32
CA ALA A 148 24.63 -14.44 -18.17
C ALA A 148 24.66 -13.28 -17.18
N TRP A 149 24.75 -12.03 -17.66
CA TRP A 149 24.69 -10.85 -16.81
C TRP A 149 23.32 -10.66 -16.13
N LEU A 150 22.21 -10.89 -16.84
CA LEU A 150 20.85 -10.82 -16.30
C LEU A 150 20.66 -11.81 -15.15
N TYR A 151 21.02 -13.07 -15.35
CA TYR A 151 20.86 -14.10 -14.32
C TYR A 151 21.82 -13.89 -13.15
N ARG A 152 23.07 -13.45 -13.41
CA ARG A 152 23.97 -13.00 -12.36
C ARG A 152 23.33 -11.90 -11.51
N GLY A 153 22.74 -10.89 -12.14
CA GLY A 153 22.04 -9.82 -11.42
C GLY A 153 20.85 -10.32 -10.61
N THR A 154 20.08 -11.24 -11.19
CA THR A 154 18.90 -11.84 -10.54
C THR A 154 19.28 -12.60 -9.27
N ILE A 155 20.32 -13.44 -9.33
CA ILE A 155 20.81 -14.22 -8.17
C ILE A 155 21.35 -13.29 -7.08
N LEU A 156 22.09 -12.25 -7.47
CA LEU A 156 22.61 -11.25 -6.53
C LEU A 156 21.49 -10.47 -5.85
N ALA A 157 20.45 -10.09 -6.58
CA ALA A 157 19.28 -9.40 -6.03
C ALA A 157 18.51 -10.30 -5.05
N GLN A 158 18.31 -11.58 -5.37
CA GLN A 158 17.74 -12.57 -4.45
C GLN A 158 18.57 -12.72 -3.16
N SER A 159 19.88 -12.52 -3.26
CA SER A 159 20.81 -12.51 -2.13
C SER A 159 20.95 -11.13 -1.45
N GLN A 160 20.06 -10.18 -1.76
CA GLN A 160 20.04 -8.80 -1.26
C GLN A 160 21.31 -7.98 -1.57
N GLN A 161 22.11 -8.41 -2.55
CA GLN A 161 23.31 -7.70 -3.00
C GLN A 161 22.94 -6.73 -4.14
N TYR A 162 22.03 -5.81 -3.88
CA TYR A 162 21.39 -4.98 -4.90
C TYR A 162 22.37 -4.10 -5.69
N GLU A 163 23.42 -3.57 -5.07
CA GLU A 163 24.43 -2.77 -5.79
C GLU A 163 25.17 -3.61 -6.85
N LEU A 164 25.55 -4.84 -6.50
CA LEU A 164 26.22 -5.76 -7.43
C LEU A 164 25.25 -6.28 -8.49
N ALA A 165 23.97 -6.44 -8.14
CA ALA A 165 22.91 -6.77 -9.08
C ALA A 165 22.71 -5.66 -10.12
N LEU A 166 22.66 -4.40 -9.69
CA LEU A 166 22.54 -3.24 -10.57
C LEU A 166 23.70 -3.16 -11.56
N VAL A 167 24.94 -3.40 -11.12
CA VAL A 167 26.10 -3.48 -12.04
C VAL A 167 25.89 -4.55 -13.10
N ALA A 168 25.35 -5.72 -12.73
CA ALA A 168 25.07 -6.79 -13.69
C ALA A 168 23.95 -6.41 -14.68
N TYR A 169 22.88 -5.77 -14.20
CA TYR A 169 21.80 -5.27 -15.05
C TYR A 169 22.29 -4.18 -16.01
N GLU A 170 23.11 -3.24 -15.55
CA GLU A 170 23.74 -2.23 -16.41
C GLU A 170 24.57 -2.88 -17.53
N ARG A 171 25.32 -3.96 -17.23
CA ARG A 171 26.07 -4.71 -18.25
C ARG A 171 25.16 -5.41 -19.25
N THR A 172 24.01 -5.90 -18.82
CA THR A 172 22.99 -6.49 -19.69
C THR A 172 22.40 -5.43 -20.63
N LEU A 173 22.04 -4.26 -20.09
CA LEU A 173 21.40 -3.17 -20.84
C LEU A 173 22.36 -2.47 -21.81
N LEU A 174 23.68 -2.59 -21.63
CA LEU A 174 24.64 -2.17 -22.67
C LEU A 174 24.53 -3.02 -23.95
N LEU A 175 24.09 -4.28 -23.82
CA LEU A 175 23.95 -5.22 -24.93
C LEU A 175 22.50 -5.27 -25.45
N ALA A 176 21.53 -5.11 -24.56
CA ALA A 176 20.09 -5.11 -24.87
C ALA A 176 19.39 -3.93 -24.15
N PRO A 177 19.48 -2.69 -24.68
CA PRO A 177 19.01 -1.49 -23.99
C PRO A 177 17.50 -1.43 -23.73
N GLU A 178 16.72 -2.12 -24.54
CA GLU A 178 15.24 -2.13 -24.48
C GLU A 178 14.69 -3.37 -23.77
N ASP A 179 15.52 -4.18 -23.11
CA ASP A 179 15.07 -5.41 -22.46
C ASP A 179 14.16 -5.13 -21.24
N SER A 180 12.85 -5.28 -21.46
CA SER A 180 11.82 -5.00 -20.46
C SER A 180 12.02 -5.83 -19.18
N ARG A 181 12.49 -7.08 -19.30
CA ARG A 181 12.79 -7.96 -18.16
C ARG A 181 13.89 -7.40 -17.27
N THR A 182 15.04 -7.05 -17.85
CA THR A 182 16.15 -6.48 -17.09
C THR A 182 15.79 -5.14 -16.46
N LEU A 183 15.12 -4.25 -17.22
CA LEU A 183 14.70 -2.95 -16.71
C LEU A 183 13.72 -3.08 -15.54
N THR A 184 12.80 -4.04 -15.58
CA THR A 184 11.88 -4.30 -14.45
C THR A 184 12.64 -4.75 -13.19
N ARG A 185 13.61 -5.67 -13.35
CA ARG A 185 14.45 -6.12 -12.22
C ARG A 185 15.38 -5.02 -11.70
N GLN A 186 15.87 -4.16 -12.58
CA GLN A 186 16.66 -2.99 -12.21
C GLN A 186 15.80 -1.99 -11.43
N CYS A 187 14.55 -1.76 -11.85
CA CYS A 187 13.59 -0.93 -11.13
C CYS A 187 13.37 -1.44 -9.69
N GLN A 188 13.14 -2.74 -9.53
CA GLN A 188 13.03 -3.38 -8.21
C GLN A 188 14.28 -3.15 -7.36
N ALA A 189 15.47 -3.43 -7.90
CA ALA A 189 16.72 -3.25 -7.16
C ALA A 189 16.96 -1.79 -6.73
N TYR A 190 16.54 -0.81 -7.53
CA TYR A 190 16.57 0.60 -7.11
C TYR A 190 15.57 0.91 -6.00
N LEU A 191 14.37 0.31 -6.00
CA LEU A 191 13.40 0.45 -4.91
C LEU A 191 13.91 -0.09 -3.59
N ASP A 192 14.53 -1.27 -3.61
CA ASP A 192 15.10 -1.91 -2.42
C ASP A 192 16.25 -1.10 -1.82
N LEU A 193 16.96 -0.32 -2.65
CA LEU A 193 17.96 0.66 -2.23
C LEU A 193 17.39 2.05 -1.89
N ALA A 194 16.06 2.21 -1.85
CA ALA A 194 15.36 3.48 -1.65
C ALA A 194 15.75 4.59 -2.66
N GLN A 195 16.14 4.21 -3.88
CA GLN A 195 16.47 5.12 -4.99
C GLN A 195 15.25 5.32 -5.91
N SER A 196 14.13 5.76 -5.35
CA SER A 196 12.81 5.76 -6.00
C SER A 196 12.77 6.51 -7.34
N ALA A 197 13.52 7.61 -7.48
CA ALA A 197 13.58 8.37 -8.73
C ALA A 197 14.23 7.58 -9.88
N ARG A 198 15.29 6.80 -9.59
CA ARG A 198 15.92 5.92 -10.58
C ARG A 198 15.08 4.69 -10.87
N ALA A 199 14.39 4.17 -9.84
CA ALA A 199 13.42 3.10 -10.03
C ALA A 199 12.34 3.51 -11.03
N ILE A 200 11.73 4.69 -10.87
CA ILE A 200 10.71 5.21 -11.80
C ILE A 200 11.24 5.25 -13.24
N GLN A 201 12.45 5.80 -13.46
CA GLN A 201 13.04 5.86 -14.80
C GLN A 201 13.22 4.46 -15.41
N SER A 202 13.69 3.50 -14.61
CA SER A 202 13.91 2.13 -15.05
C SER A 202 12.58 1.40 -15.34
N CYS A 203 11.56 1.59 -14.50
CA CYS A 203 10.21 1.06 -14.73
C CYS A 203 9.54 1.67 -15.98
N GLU A 204 9.63 2.99 -16.18
CA GLU A 204 9.11 3.66 -17.39
C GLU A 204 9.81 3.15 -18.65
N ALA A 205 11.13 2.96 -18.59
CA ALA A 205 11.90 2.36 -19.68
C ALA A 205 11.47 0.90 -19.92
N ALA A 206 11.21 0.12 -18.87
CA ALA A 206 10.74 -1.26 -19.01
C ALA A 206 9.40 -1.32 -19.77
N LEU A 207 8.45 -0.45 -19.39
CA LEU A 207 7.13 -0.33 -20.00
C LEU A 207 7.16 0.17 -21.45
N ALA A 208 8.17 0.97 -21.81
CA ALA A 208 8.42 1.43 -23.17
C ALA A 208 9.34 0.49 -23.99
N GLY A 209 9.84 -0.58 -23.37
CA GLY A 209 10.84 -1.48 -23.95
C GLY A 209 10.29 -2.45 -25.00
N ASN A 210 11.06 -3.49 -25.26
CA ASN A 210 10.81 -4.48 -26.32
C ASN A 210 9.67 -5.47 -26.01
N GLY A 211 9.06 -5.41 -24.82
CA GLY A 211 7.98 -6.29 -24.41
C GLY A 211 8.41 -7.73 -24.10
N GLN A 212 9.71 -8.00 -24.03
CA GLN A 212 10.25 -9.29 -23.60
C GLN A 212 10.26 -9.35 -22.08
N TRP A 213 9.10 -9.67 -21.51
CA TRP A 213 8.88 -9.71 -20.07
C TRP A 213 9.46 -10.98 -19.42
N GLY A 214 9.54 -12.08 -20.17
CA GLY A 214 9.90 -13.38 -19.61
C GLY A 214 8.99 -13.71 -18.42
N GLU A 215 9.59 -14.04 -17.27
CA GLU A 215 8.86 -14.33 -16.03
C GLU A 215 8.28 -13.07 -15.34
N VAL A 216 8.81 -11.88 -15.64
CA VAL A 216 8.41 -10.63 -14.96
C VAL A 216 7.45 -9.89 -15.87
N GLY A 217 6.15 -10.14 -15.73
CA GLY A 217 5.10 -9.49 -16.54
C GLY A 217 5.04 -7.95 -16.38
N PRO A 218 4.39 -7.24 -17.31
CA PRO A 218 4.27 -5.77 -17.28
C PRO A 218 3.55 -5.25 -16.02
N ALA A 219 2.68 -6.06 -15.42
CA ALA A 219 2.00 -5.73 -14.16
C ALA A 219 3.00 -5.42 -13.04
N LEU A 220 4.10 -6.18 -12.93
CA LEU A 220 5.12 -5.96 -11.89
C LEU A 220 5.85 -4.63 -12.07
N ALA A 221 6.15 -4.23 -13.31
CA ALA A 221 6.76 -2.93 -13.58
C ALA A 221 5.85 -1.79 -13.12
N TRP A 222 4.55 -1.88 -13.39
CA TRP A 222 3.55 -0.93 -12.88
C TRP A 222 3.45 -0.95 -11.35
N THR A 223 3.45 -2.12 -10.71
CA THR A 223 3.44 -2.24 -9.24
C THR A 223 4.66 -1.57 -8.61
N TYR A 224 5.86 -1.84 -9.12
CA TYR A 224 7.09 -1.22 -8.66
C TYR A 224 7.08 0.29 -8.89
N GLN A 225 6.59 0.76 -10.04
CA GLN A 225 6.44 2.19 -10.28
C GLN A 225 5.48 2.85 -9.26
N GLY A 226 4.37 2.20 -8.93
CA GLY A 226 3.43 2.64 -7.90
C GLY A 226 4.08 2.73 -6.52
N GLN A 227 4.89 1.73 -6.15
CA GLN A 227 5.66 1.74 -4.90
C GLN A 227 6.68 2.88 -4.88
N ALA A 228 7.35 3.13 -5.99
CA ALA A 228 8.33 4.21 -6.11
C ALA A 228 7.66 5.59 -5.95
N TYR A 229 6.52 5.81 -6.58
CA TYR A 229 5.74 7.04 -6.38
C TYR A 229 5.20 7.16 -4.95
N THR A 230 4.85 6.04 -4.31
CA THR A 230 4.42 6.02 -2.91
C THR A 230 5.54 6.50 -1.97
N GLN A 231 6.77 6.00 -2.17
CA GLN A 231 7.95 6.44 -1.39
C GLN A 231 8.26 7.94 -1.58
N LEU A 232 7.91 8.52 -2.72
CA LEU A 232 8.05 9.95 -3.01
C LEU A 232 6.80 10.78 -2.64
N SER A 233 5.80 10.18 -1.99
CA SER A 233 4.52 10.80 -1.66
C SER A 233 3.76 11.38 -2.86
N GLN A 234 4.00 10.86 -4.07
CA GLN A 234 3.26 11.23 -5.29
C GLN A 234 2.04 10.32 -5.45
N TYR A 235 1.08 10.45 -4.54
CA TYR A 235 -0.02 9.48 -4.37
C TYR A 235 -0.92 9.33 -5.60
N ASP A 236 -1.22 10.41 -6.33
CA ASP A 236 -2.06 10.33 -7.54
C ASP A 236 -1.42 9.45 -8.63
N LYS A 237 -0.11 9.59 -8.82
CA LYS A 237 0.65 8.77 -9.78
C LYS A 237 0.79 7.33 -9.29
N ALA A 238 0.94 7.14 -7.97
CA ALA A 238 0.99 5.82 -7.38
C ALA A 238 -0.31 5.05 -7.64
N ILE A 239 -1.46 5.68 -7.40
CA ILE A 239 -2.79 5.10 -7.66
C ILE A 239 -2.93 4.73 -9.13
N PHE A 240 -2.59 5.65 -10.05
CA PHE A 240 -2.63 5.36 -11.48
C PHE A 240 -1.78 4.14 -11.86
N ALA A 241 -0.56 4.05 -11.35
CA ALA A 241 0.32 2.91 -11.63
C ALA A 241 -0.26 1.60 -11.06
N TYR A 242 -0.82 1.62 -9.85
CA TYR A 242 -1.49 0.45 -9.28
C TYR A 242 -2.73 0.04 -10.07
N ASP A 243 -3.53 1.00 -10.57
CA ASP A 243 -4.68 0.70 -11.43
C ASP A 243 -4.25 0.00 -12.71
N GLN A 244 -3.16 0.45 -13.34
CA GLN A 244 -2.59 -0.23 -14.51
C GLN A 244 -2.13 -1.64 -14.17
N ALA A 245 -1.40 -1.82 -13.05
CA ALA A 245 -0.97 -3.13 -12.59
C ALA A 245 -2.15 -4.09 -12.36
N ILE A 246 -3.17 -3.63 -11.63
CA ILE A 246 -4.39 -4.39 -11.32
C ILE A 246 -5.16 -4.77 -12.58
N SER A 247 -5.21 -3.87 -13.58
CA SER A 247 -5.88 -4.15 -14.85
C SER A 247 -5.21 -5.28 -15.64
N LEU A 248 -3.90 -5.47 -15.46
CA LEU A 248 -3.10 -6.49 -16.12
C LEU A 248 -3.06 -7.80 -15.32
N ASP A 249 -3.03 -7.70 -13.98
CA ASP A 249 -2.98 -8.83 -13.05
C ASP A 249 -3.93 -8.57 -11.86
N PRO A 250 -5.23 -8.89 -12.00
CA PRO A 250 -6.23 -8.63 -10.97
C PRO A 250 -6.13 -9.59 -9.76
N ASP A 251 -5.32 -10.65 -9.86
CA ASP A 251 -5.14 -11.67 -8.82
C ASP A 251 -3.88 -11.41 -7.96
N ASN A 252 -3.32 -10.20 -8.05
CA ASN A 252 -2.15 -9.79 -7.26
C ASN A 252 -2.55 -9.12 -5.94
N ALA A 253 -2.64 -9.90 -4.86
CA ALA A 253 -3.01 -9.39 -3.54
C ALA A 253 -2.10 -8.27 -3.01
N LEU A 254 -0.80 -8.32 -3.32
CA LEU A 254 0.19 -7.33 -2.88
C LEU A 254 -0.10 -5.95 -3.48
N THR A 255 -0.48 -5.91 -4.76
CA THR A 255 -0.78 -4.66 -5.48
C THR A 255 -2.05 -4.02 -4.94
N TRP A 256 -3.10 -4.82 -4.70
CA TRP A 256 -4.33 -4.37 -4.05
C TRP A 256 -4.08 -3.78 -2.66
N ALA A 257 -3.28 -4.44 -1.82
CA ALA A 257 -2.95 -3.93 -0.50
C ALA A 257 -2.12 -2.63 -0.56
N ALA A 258 -1.16 -2.54 -1.47
CA ALA A 258 -0.35 -1.34 -1.67
C ALA A 258 -1.21 -0.14 -2.12
N GLN A 259 -2.18 -0.36 -3.02
CA GLN A 259 -3.16 0.66 -3.40
C GLN A 259 -4.03 1.08 -2.20
N GLY A 260 -4.53 0.10 -1.42
CA GLY A 260 -5.32 0.35 -0.22
C GLY A 260 -4.60 1.21 0.81
N GLN A 261 -3.28 1.03 0.98
CA GLN A 261 -2.46 1.88 1.84
C GLN A 261 -2.40 3.33 1.38
N VAL A 262 -2.21 3.55 0.08
CA VAL A 262 -2.17 4.91 -0.50
C VAL A 262 -3.52 5.60 -0.38
N LEU A 263 -4.62 4.91 -0.71
CA LEU A 263 -5.98 5.44 -0.56
C LEU A 263 -6.31 5.76 0.90
N ALA A 264 -5.88 4.90 1.84
CA ALA A 264 -6.05 5.14 3.27
C ALA A 264 -5.26 6.35 3.77
N ALA A 265 -4.08 6.62 3.20
CA ALA A 265 -3.28 7.82 3.50
C ALA A 265 -3.95 9.10 2.99
N LEU A 266 -4.63 9.03 1.84
CA LEU A 266 -5.45 10.13 1.30
C LEU A 266 -6.81 10.31 1.98
N ARG A 267 -7.14 9.49 3.00
CA ARG A 267 -8.43 9.49 3.70
C ARG A 267 -9.61 9.06 2.83
N HIS A 268 -9.35 8.42 1.69
CA HIS A 268 -10.38 7.78 0.85
C HIS A 268 -10.76 6.42 1.46
N ASN A 269 -11.31 6.44 2.67
CA ASN A 269 -11.46 5.24 3.51
C ASN A 269 -12.32 4.15 2.86
N GLN A 270 -13.34 4.51 2.09
CA GLN A 270 -14.23 3.54 1.42
C GLN A 270 -13.50 2.81 0.27
N GLU A 271 -12.82 3.55 -0.60
CA GLU A 271 -12.04 2.96 -1.70
C GLU A 271 -10.90 2.10 -1.18
N ALA A 272 -10.20 2.58 -0.13
CA ALA A 272 -9.15 1.82 0.52
C ALA A 272 -9.64 0.47 1.08
N LEU A 273 -10.83 0.45 1.69
CA LEU A 273 -11.44 -0.77 2.21
C LEU A 273 -11.79 -1.75 1.08
N VAL A 274 -12.24 -1.26 -0.07
CA VAL A 274 -12.48 -2.10 -1.26
C VAL A 274 -11.18 -2.76 -1.72
N SER A 275 -10.08 -2.01 -1.84
CA SER A 275 -8.79 -2.58 -2.24
C SER A 275 -8.29 -3.63 -1.25
N TYR A 276 -8.41 -3.38 0.07
CA TYR A 276 -8.02 -4.39 1.06
C TYR A 276 -8.94 -5.63 1.04
N ASN A 277 -10.25 -5.46 0.88
CA ASN A 277 -11.17 -6.59 0.73
C ASN A 277 -10.76 -7.47 -0.44
N ARG A 278 -10.40 -6.86 -1.58
CA ARG A 278 -9.96 -7.62 -2.75
C ARG A 278 -8.64 -8.35 -2.51
N ALA A 279 -7.69 -7.73 -1.81
CA ALA A 279 -6.45 -8.38 -1.41
C ALA A 279 -6.72 -9.62 -0.52
N VAL A 280 -7.63 -9.52 0.45
CA VAL A 280 -8.01 -10.61 1.35
C VAL A 280 -8.83 -11.70 0.63
N GLU A 281 -9.67 -11.36 -0.35
CA GLU A 281 -10.36 -12.35 -1.19
C GLU A 281 -9.37 -13.26 -1.94
N ILE A 282 -8.26 -12.69 -2.40
CA ILE A 282 -7.20 -13.41 -3.13
C ILE A 282 -6.31 -14.18 -2.15
N ARG A 283 -5.90 -13.55 -1.05
CA ARG A 283 -5.03 -14.12 -0.01
C ARG A 283 -5.67 -13.92 1.37
N PRO A 284 -6.50 -14.87 1.84
CA PRO A 284 -7.30 -14.72 3.06
C PRO A 284 -6.52 -14.55 4.36
N ASP A 285 -5.27 -15.02 4.41
CA ASP A 285 -4.38 -14.92 5.56
C ASP A 285 -3.42 -13.73 5.49
N TYR A 286 -3.61 -12.80 4.55
CA TYR A 286 -2.67 -11.70 4.32
C TYR A 286 -2.68 -10.65 5.45
N ALA A 287 -1.69 -10.73 6.35
CA ALA A 287 -1.65 -9.93 7.57
C ALA A 287 -1.69 -8.42 7.30
N LEU A 288 -0.93 -7.93 6.31
CA LEU A 288 -0.91 -6.49 5.96
C LEU A 288 -2.28 -5.96 5.52
N ALA A 289 -3.00 -6.70 4.68
CA ALA A 289 -4.30 -6.25 4.17
C ALA A 289 -5.37 -6.30 5.27
N LEU A 290 -5.38 -7.36 6.08
CA LEU A 290 -6.27 -7.50 7.24
C LEU A 290 -6.01 -6.41 8.29
N LEU A 291 -4.75 -6.07 8.55
CA LEU A 291 -4.39 -4.94 9.41
C LEU A 291 -4.93 -3.62 8.84
N GLY A 292 -4.78 -3.41 7.52
CA GLY A 292 -5.33 -2.26 6.81
C GLY A 292 -6.86 -2.14 6.98
N GLN A 293 -7.60 -3.25 6.88
CA GLN A 293 -9.04 -3.28 7.17
C GLN A 293 -9.32 -2.91 8.63
N CYS A 294 -8.62 -3.51 9.58
CA CYS A 294 -8.81 -3.23 11.01
C CYS A 294 -8.62 -1.74 11.32
N THR A 295 -7.51 -1.14 10.87
CA THR A 295 -7.23 0.29 11.08
C THR A 295 -8.31 1.17 10.46
N LEU A 296 -8.80 0.86 9.24
CA LEU A 296 -9.86 1.65 8.60
C LEU A 296 -11.20 1.52 9.32
N LEU A 297 -11.57 0.30 9.73
CA LEU A 297 -12.82 0.03 10.46
C LEU A 297 -12.81 0.71 11.83
N ASN A 298 -11.65 0.76 12.51
CA ASN A 298 -11.44 1.55 13.73
C ASN A 298 -11.74 3.05 13.49
N ARG A 299 -11.21 3.63 12.41
CA ARG A 299 -11.48 5.05 12.04
C ARG A 299 -12.95 5.31 11.73
N LEU A 300 -13.67 4.30 11.22
CA LEU A 300 -15.11 4.36 10.93
C LEU A 300 -15.97 3.97 12.15
N SER A 301 -15.36 3.80 13.33
CA SER A 301 -16.03 3.38 14.57
C SER A 301 -16.80 2.06 14.47
N SER A 302 -16.44 1.21 13.51
CA SER A 302 -17.02 -0.11 13.29
C SER A 302 -16.21 -1.17 14.05
N TYR A 303 -16.25 -1.12 15.38
CA TYR A 303 -15.31 -1.83 16.25
C TYR A 303 -15.41 -3.35 16.22
N GLU A 304 -16.62 -3.92 16.10
CA GLU A 304 -16.83 -5.37 16.01
C GLU A 304 -16.19 -5.97 14.74
N PRO A 305 -16.48 -5.47 13.52
CA PRO A 305 -15.74 -5.86 12.32
C PRO A 305 -14.23 -5.57 12.40
N ALA A 306 -13.83 -4.45 13.01
CA ALA A 306 -12.42 -4.11 13.19
C ALA A 306 -11.69 -5.16 14.03
N LEU A 307 -12.28 -5.58 15.14
CA LEU A 307 -11.73 -6.61 16.03
C LEU A 307 -11.52 -7.92 15.28
N ALA A 308 -12.52 -8.38 14.52
CA ALA A 308 -12.41 -9.60 13.71
C ALA A 308 -11.28 -9.51 12.67
N ALA A 309 -11.13 -8.37 11.98
CA ALA A 309 -10.04 -8.16 11.02
C ALA A 309 -8.67 -8.12 11.71
N CYS A 310 -8.58 -7.50 12.90
CA CYS A 310 -7.36 -7.46 13.68
C CYS A 310 -6.93 -8.85 14.19
N ASP A 311 -7.88 -9.65 14.68
CA ASP A 311 -7.62 -11.02 15.11
C ASP A 311 -7.13 -11.88 13.94
N ALA A 312 -7.80 -11.77 12.78
CA ALA A 312 -7.38 -12.45 11.56
C ALA A 312 -5.99 -12.00 11.10
N ALA A 313 -5.65 -10.70 11.21
CA ALA A 313 -4.33 -10.19 10.86
C ALA A 313 -3.23 -10.78 11.76
N ILE A 314 -3.49 -10.87 13.06
CA ILE A 314 -2.55 -11.41 14.06
C ILE A 314 -2.30 -12.90 13.84
N ASP A 315 -3.35 -13.65 13.48
CA ASP A 315 -3.28 -15.09 13.21
C ASP A 315 -2.87 -15.44 11.77
N GLY A 316 -2.64 -14.43 10.92
CA GLY A 316 -2.35 -14.57 9.50
C GLY A 316 -0.94 -15.06 9.17
N ASP A 317 -0.54 -14.82 7.92
CA ASP A 317 0.72 -15.26 7.31
C ASP A 317 2.00 -14.61 7.88
N GLY A 318 1.86 -13.58 8.72
CA GLY A 318 2.96 -12.81 9.27
C GLY A 318 3.66 -11.87 8.28
N ASP A 319 3.09 -11.68 7.08
CA ASP A 319 3.57 -10.72 6.08
C ASP A 319 3.02 -9.33 6.40
N TRP A 320 3.73 -8.62 7.28
CA TRP A 320 3.34 -7.28 7.74
C TRP A 320 3.82 -6.16 6.81
N GLY A 321 4.57 -6.45 5.74
CA GLY A 321 5.22 -5.43 4.92
C GLY A 321 6.04 -4.44 5.76
N SER A 322 5.72 -3.15 5.68
CA SER A 322 6.36 -2.10 6.50
C SER A 322 5.75 -1.95 7.90
N GLN A 323 4.68 -2.68 8.21
CA GLN A 323 4.02 -2.68 9.50
C GLN A 323 4.61 -3.76 10.42
N SER A 324 4.05 -3.93 11.62
CA SER A 324 4.51 -4.93 12.58
C SER A 324 3.37 -5.62 13.32
N LEU A 325 3.66 -6.81 13.84
CA LEU A 325 2.76 -7.52 14.76
C LEU A 325 2.39 -6.66 15.98
N ALA A 326 3.30 -5.80 16.46
CA ALA A 326 3.02 -4.87 17.56
C ALA A 326 1.94 -3.85 17.16
N GLN A 327 1.91 -3.39 15.91
CA GLN A 327 0.83 -2.54 15.41
C GLN A 327 -0.49 -3.29 15.32
N GLY A 328 -0.49 -4.57 14.92
CA GLY A 328 -1.69 -5.42 14.96
C GLY A 328 -2.32 -5.48 16.35
N TRP A 329 -1.52 -5.78 17.38
CA TRP A 329 -1.99 -5.77 18.78
C TRP A 329 -2.44 -4.39 19.27
N ASN A 330 -1.81 -3.33 18.78
CA ASN A 330 -2.22 -1.96 19.09
C ASN A 330 -3.60 -1.62 18.49
N GLU A 331 -3.81 -1.92 17.20
CA GLU A 331 -5.09 -1.70 16.53
C GLU A 331 -6.22 -2.56 17.12
N ARG A 332 -5.91 -3.79 17.53
CA ARG A 332 -6.83 -4.64 18.29
C ARG A 332 -7.26 -3.95 19.59
N SER A 333 -6.30 -3.36 20.30
CA SER A 333 -6.60 -2.63 21.55
C SER A 333 -7.48 -1.39 21.31
N ILE A 334 -7.32 -0.72 20.17
CA ILE A 334 -8.16 0.43 19.78
C ILE A 334 -9.60 -0.05 19.53
N ALA A 335 -9.78 -1.15 18.80
CA ALA A 335 -11.10 -1.75 18.55
C ALA A 335 -11.80 -2.11 19.87
N LEU A 336 -11.11 -2.81 20.76
CA LEU A 336 -11.63 -3.19 22.08
C LEU A 336 -11.97 -1.99 22.97
N THR A 337 -11.15 -0.93 22.91
CA THR A 337 -11.41 0.31 23.66
C THR A 337 -12.68 0.98 23.15
N GLY A 338 -12.87 1.06 21.83
CA GLY A 338 -14.09 1.58 21.22
C GLY A 338 -15.34 0.75 21.53
N ALA A 339 -15.19 -0.56 21.68
CA ALA A 339 -16.25 -1.47 22.12
C ALA A 339 -16.50 -1.45 23.65
N GLY A 340 -15.72 -0.69 24.42
CA GLY A 340 -15.84 -0.59 25.88
C GLY A 340 -15.24 -1.77 26.66
N GLN A 341 -14.50 -2.66 26.01
CA GLN A 341 -13.87 -3.85 26.60
C GLN A 341 -12.46 -3.52 27.14
N TYR A 342 -12.39 -2.63 28.12
CA TYR A 342 -11.13 -2.01 28.53
C TYR A 342 -10.07 -2.95 29.14
N GLU A 343 -10.45 -4.00 29.87
CA GLU A 343 -9.47 -4.96 30.42
C GLU A 343 -8.82 -5.80 29.32
N GLU A 344 -9.59 -6.20 28.30
CA GLU A 344 -9.06 -6.94 27.16
C GLU A 344 -8.21 -6.04 26.25
N ALA A 345 -8.63 -4.78 26.08
CA ALA A 345 -7.82 -3.76 25.43
C ALA A 345 -6.47 -3.61 26.14
N LEU A 346 -6.45 -3.58 27.48
CA LEU A 346 -5.24 -3.50 28.28
C LEU A 346 -4.34 -4.73 28.08
N ALA A 347 -4.91 -5.93 27.99
CA ALA A 347 -4.14 -7.14 27.67
C ALA A 347 -3.48 -7.04 26.28
N SER A 348 -4.23 -6.58 25.28
CA SER A 348 -3.77 -6.43 23.89
C SER A 348 -2.64 -5.40 23.77
N ILE A 349 -2.80 -4.22 24.38
CA ILE A 349 -1.76 -3.18 24.33
C ILE A 349 -0.50 -3.56 25.11
N ASN A 350 -0.64 -4.36 26.17
CA ASN A 350 0.52 -4.93 26.88
C ASN A 350 1.31 -5.90 25.98
N ARG A 351 0.64 -6.63 25.09
CA ARG A 351 1.33 -7.46 24.08
C ARG A 351 2.06 -6.59 23.06
N ALA A 352 1.43 -5.54 22.54
CA ALA A 352 2.08 -4.61 21.62
C ALA A 352 3.37 -4.01 22.21
N VAL A 353 3.31 -3.49 23.44
CA VAL A 353 4.48 -2.94 24.15
C VAL A 353 5.52 -4.02 24.47
N GLY A 354 5.10 -5.25 24.78
CA GLY A 354 6.02 -6.36 25.01
C GLY A 354 6.80 -6.78 23.76
N ILE A 355 6.18 -6.70 22.58
CA ILE A 355 6.81 -7.01 21.29
C ILE A 355 7.72 -5.86 20.85
N GLN A 356 7.24 -4.62 20.95
CA GLN A 356 7.99 -3.44 20.55
C GLN A 356 7.98 -2.39 21.68
N PRO A 357 8.94 -2.49 22.63
CA PRO A 357 9.02 -1.55 23.75
C PRO A 357 9.23 -0.09 23.35
N SER A 358 9.78 0.17 22.16
CA SER A 358 10.00 1.51 21.61
C SER A 358 8.76 2.10 20.91
N TYR A 359 7.62 1.39 20.89
CA TYR A 359 6.43 1.87 20.19
C TYR A 359 5.69 2.95 20.99
N VAL A 360 6.03 4.22 20.72
CA VAL A 360 5.51 5.40 21.43
C VAL A 360 3.98 5.42 21.49
N ALA A 361 3.31 5.23 20.35
CA ALA A 361 1.86 5.27 20.27
C ALA A 361 1.20 4.20 21.16
N ALA A 362 1.80 3.00 21.26
CA ALA A 362 1.27 1.93 22.11
C ALA A 362 1.32 2.26 23.61
N HIS A 363 2.39 2.91 24.09
CA HIS A 363 2.45 3.39 25.48
C HIS A 363 1.40 4.47 25.76
N ASN A 364 1.17 5.38 24.81
CA ASN A 364 0.12 6.39 24.93
C ASN A 364 -1.30 5.77 24.92
N HIS A 365 -1.55 4.80 24.04
CA HIS A 365 -2.84 4.08 24.04
C HIS A 365 -3.03 3.26 25.32
N ARG A 366 -1.98 2.64 25.85
CA ARG A 366 -2.02 1.99 27.17
C ARG A 366 -2.40 2.97 28.27
N SER A 367 -1.84 4.18 28.24
CA SER A 367 -2.21 5.25 29.17
C SER A 367 -3.69 5.61 29.06
N THR A 368 -4.21 5.74 27.83
CA THR A 368 -5.62 6.04 27.55
C THR A 368 -6.55 4.95 28.09
N ILE A 369 -6.22 3.68 27.88
CA ILE A 369 -7.00 2.54 28.40
C ILE A 369 -7.00 2.53 29.94
N LEU A 370 -5.85 2.76 30.57
CA LEU A 370 -5.73 2.85 32.02
C LEU A 370 -6.52 4.02 32.61
N TRP A 371 -6.64 5.13 31.86
CA TRP A 371 -7.50 6.26 32.21
C TRP A 371 -8.98 5.88 32.17
N TYR A 372 -9.46 5.19 31.12
CA TYR A 372 -10.84 4.67 31.07
C TYR A 372 -11.16 3.71 32.23
N LEU A 373 -10.17 2.95 32.69
CA LEU A 373 -10.28 2.07 33.86
C LEU A 373 -10.21 2.81 35.22
N GLY A 374 -10.03 4.14 35.23
CA GLY A 374 -9.85 4.94 36.44
C GLY A 374 -8.50 4.72 37.16
N ARG A 375 -7.55 4.01 36.55
CA ARG A 375 -6.24 3.67 37.12
C ARG A 375 -5.22 4.78 36.84
N TYR A 376 -5.50 5.99 37.32
CA TYR A 376 -4.78 7.21 36.92
C TYR A 376 -3.27 7.20 37.19
N SER A 377 -2.82 6.61 38.29
CA SER A 377 -1.38 6.49 38.59
C SER A 377 -0.64 5.62 37.57
N GLN A 378 -1.25 4.50 37.17
CA GLN A 378 -0.71 3.62 36.13
C GLN A 378 -0.80 4.29 34.74
N ALA A 379 -1.86 5.05 34.49
CA ALA A 379 -2.03 5.83 33.27
C ALA A 379 -0.90 6.86 33.11
N LEU A 380 -0.57 7.63 34.16
CA LEU A 380 0.55 8.56 34.16
C LEU A 380 1.91 7.86 33.98
N ALA A 381 2.11 6.68 34.58
CA ALA A 381 3.32 5.90 34.37
C ALA A 381 3.48 5.46 32.91
N ALA A 382 2.41 4.95 32.28
CA ALA A 382 2.43 4.58 30.86
C ALA A 382 2.62 5.81 29.95
N ASN A 383 1.98 6.93 30.27
CA ASN A 383 2.17 8.20 29.56
C ASN A 383 3.62 8.69 29.64
N GLN A 384 4.23 8.58 30.83
CA GLN A 384 5.61 8.96 31.05
C GLN A 384 6.57 8.13 30.20
N GLN A 385 6.32 6.83 30.05
CA GLN A 385 7.10 5.97 29.13
C GLN A 385 6.99 6.44 27.67
N ALA A 386 5.81 6.87 27.21
CA ALA A 386 5.66 7.43 25.86
C ALA A 386 6.50 8.71 25.68
N LEU A 387 6.48 9.61 26.67
CA LEU A 387 7.22 10.88 26.64
C LEU A 387 8.74 10.71 26.82
N GLU A 388 9.19 9.65 27.50
CA GLU A 388 10.61 9.30 27.59
C GLU A 388 11.16 8.78 26.25
N LEU A 389 10.33 8.11 25.46
CA LEU A 389 10.69 7.66 24.11
C LEU A 389 10.64 8.81 23.09
N ASP A 390 9.64 9.68 23.19
CA ASP A 390 9.49 10.85 22.33
C ASP A 390 8.74 11.98 23.06
N GLU A 391 9.49 12.99 23.49
CA GLU A 391 8.94 14.19 24.16
C GLU A 391 8.17 15.12 23.21
N THR A 392 8.31 14.92 21.89
CA THR A 392 7.64 15.70 20.85
C THR A 392 6.33 15.05 20.38
N TYR A 393 5.98 13.89 20.94
CA TYR A 393 4.73 13.20 20.63
C TYR A 393 3.51 13.91 21.25
N ALA A 394 2.94 14.86 20.50
CA ALA A 394 1.81 15.69 20.94
C ALA A 394 0.63 14.91 21.56
N PRO A 395 0.20 13.74 21.04
CA PRO A 395 -0.88 12.97 21.63
C PRO A 395 -0.61 12.53 23.08
N ALA A 396 0.65 12.27 23.47
CA ALA A 396 0.97 11.94 24.85
C ALA A 396 0.79 13.14 25.79
N TRP A 397 1.15 14.35 25.36
CA TRP A 397 0.88 15.55 26.16
C TRP A 397 -0.62 15.82 26.31
N PHE A 398 -1.40 15.60 25.24
CA PHE A 398 -2.86 15.69 25.31
C PHE A 398 -3.45 14.68 26.31
N THR A 399 -3.08 13.40 26.21
CA THR A 399 -3.53 12.35 27.15
C THR A 399 -3.16 12.69 28.59
N ARG A 400 -1.97 13.26 28.82
CA ARG A 400 -1.53 13.71 30.15
C ARG A 400 -2.45 14.79 30.71
N GLY A 401 -2.83 15.77 29.88
CA GLY A 401 -3.80 16.80 30.24
C GLY A 401 -5.17 16.22 30.60
N VAL A 402 -5.64 15.23 29.84
CA VAL A 402 -6.90 14.52 30.11
C VAL A 402 -6.85 13.82 31.48
N ILE A 403 -5.74 13.13 31.80
CA ILE A 403 -5.58 12.43 33.07
C ILE A 403 -5.55 13.41 34.23
N PHE A 404 -4.76 14.48 34.16
CA PHE A 404 -4.71 15.48 35.23
C PHE A 404 -6.04 16.19 35.43
N ARG A 405 -6.75 16.52 34.36
CA ARG A 405 -8.11 17.07 34.44
C ARG A 405 -9.06 16.12 35.17
N ALA A 406 -9.02 14.84 34.85
CA ALA A 406 -9.85 13.82 35.51
C ALA A 406 -9.51 13.64 37.00
N MET A 407 -8.28 13.98 37.41
CA MET A 407 -7.84 14.03 38.81
C MET A 407 -8.15 15.37 39.51
N GLY A 408 -8.69 16.36 38.80
CA GLY A 408 -8.92 17.72 39.32
C GLY A 408 -7.65 18.58 39.42
N HIS A 409 -6.53 18.13 38.86
CA HIS A 409 -5.25 18.84 38.85
C HIS A 409 -5.18 19.80 37.65
N TYR A 410 -5.98 20.87 37.71
CA TYR A 410 -6.22 21.75 36.56
C TYR A 410 -4.97 22.52 36.09
N THR A 411 -4.08 22.93 37.00
CA THR A 411 -2.84 23.64 36.65
C THR A 411 -1.90 22.75 35.83
N GLU A 412 -1.71 21.50 36.25
CA GLU A 412 -0.91 20.51 35.52
C GLU A 412 -1.57 20.10 34.20
N ALA A 413 -2.91 20.03 34.18
CA ALA A 413 -3.65 19.76 32.95
C ALA A 413 -3.45 20.88 31.91
N LEU A 414 -3.52 22.14 32.33
CA LEU A 414 -3.28 23.31 31.47
C LEU A 414 -1.88 23.27 30.87
N ALA A 415 -0.84 23.05 31.69
CA ALA A 415 0.54 22.96 31.21
C ALA A 415 0.74 21.82 30.19
N ALA A 416 0.07 20.68 30.40
CA ALA A 416 0.12 19.57 29.46
C ALA A 416 -0.60 19.89 28.14
N TYR A 417 -1.77 20.53 28.18
CA TYR A 417 -2.46 20.98 26.96
C TYR A 417 -1.69 22.08 26.22
N ASP A 418 -1.08 23.04 26.92
CA ASP A 418 -0.22 24.05 26.31
C ASP A 418 0.95 23.39 25.55
N ARG A 419 1.57 22.36 26.15
CA ARG A 419 2.65 21.62 25.50
C ARG A 419 2.15 20.83 24.28
N ALA A 420 0.99 20.20 24.38
CA ALA A 420 0.36 19.49 23.25
C ALA A 420 0.07 20.44 22.08
N LEU A 421 -0.50 21.61 22.36
CA LEU A 421 -0.91 22.60 21.35
C LEU A 421 0.27 23.39 20.78
N ALA A 422 1.39 23.50 21.51
CA ALA A 422 2.64 24.00 20.96
C ALA A 422 3.24 23.06 19.91
N LEU A 423 3.01 21.74 20.05
CA LEU A 423 3.47 20.72 19.11
C LEU A 423 2.47 20.51 17.95
N ASP A 424 1.17 20.57 18.24
CA ASP A 424 0.08 20.48 17.25
C ASP A 424 -0.98 21.58 17.48
N PRO A 425 -0.80 22.75 16.84
CA PRO A 425 -1.73 23.88 16.95
C PRO A 425 -3.10 23.66 16.29
N PHE A 426 -3.27 22.58 15.51
CA PHE A 426 -4.49 22.30 14.74
C PHE A 426 -5.42 21.31 15.44
N ASN A 427 -5.08 20.88 16.65
CA ASN A 427 -5.91 20.00 17.46
C ASN A 427 -7.08 20.75 18.12
N ALA A 428 -8.25 20.72 17.48
CA ALA A 428 -9.47 21.35 17.99
C ALA A 428 -9.87 20.81 19.38
N TRP A 429 -9.79 19.50 19.61
CA TRP A 429 -10.07 18.87 20.91
C TRP A 429 -9.13 19.36 22.02
N GLY A 430 -7.85 19.60 21.70
CA GLY A 430 -6.90 20.20 22.61
C GLY A 430 -7.31 21.61 23.04
N TRP A 431 -7.69 22.47 22.08
CA TRP A 431 -8.20 23.81 22.37
C TRP A 431 -9.49 23.80 23.19
N THR A 432 -10.42 22.90 22.88
CA THR A 432 -11.67 22.70 23.65
C THR A 432 -11.40 22.31 25.09
N ASN A 433 -10.52 21.32 25.33
CA ASN A 433 -10.19 20.88 26.69
C ASN A 433 -9.39 21.94 27.46
N ARG A 434 -8.51 22.68 26.78
CA ARG A 434 -7.81 23.82 27.36
C ARG A 434 -8.79 24.90 27.82
N SER A 435 -9.78 25.24 26.99
CA SER A 435 -10.84 26.18 27.34
C SER A 435 -11.57 25.78 28.62
N LEU A 436 -11.99 24.52 28.71
CA LEU A 436 -12.65 23.99 29.90
C LEU A 436 -11.77 24.09 31.15
N VAL A 437 -10.49 23.72 31.05
CA VAL A 437 -9.56 23.80 32.19
C VAL A 437 -9.32 25.24 32.63
N LEU A 438 -9.19 26.18 31.69
CA LEU A 438 -9.05 27.60 32.00
C LEU A 438 -10.29 28.16 32.69
N TRP A 439 -11.48 27.72 32.26
CA TRP A 439 -12.72 28.09 32.93
C TRP A 439 -12.77 27.57 34.38
N GLN A 440 -12.32 26.33 34.63
CA GLN A 440 -12.20 25.76 35.99
C GLN A 440 -11.16 26.50 36.86
N LEU A 441 -10.18 27.14 36.23
CA LEU A 441 -9.18 27.99 36.88
C LEU A 441 -9.62 29.46 36.99
N GLU A 442 -10.87 29.77 36.62
CA GLU A 442 -11.45 31.11 36.59
C GLU A 442 -10.74 32.11 35.65
N GLN A 443 -9.97 31.59 34.68
CA GLN A 443 -9.27 32.37 33.65
C GLN A 443 -10.16 32.50 32.40
N TYR A 444 -11.25 33.27 32.54
CA TYR A 444 -12.34 33.26 31.57
C TYR A 444 -12.01 33.90 30.21
N ASP A 445 -11.16 34.93 30.16
CA ASP A 445 -10.75 35.55 28.89
C ASP A 445 -9.91 34.57 28.04
N GLU A 446 -8.95 33.87 28.66
CA GLU A 446 -8.16 32.83 27.98
C GLU A 446 -8.99 31.60 27.63
N ALA A 447 -9.99 31.26 28.45
CA ALA A 447 -10.94 30.19 28.16
C ALA A 447 -11.75 30.50 26.90
N LEU A 448 -12.26 31.74 26.78
CA LEU A 448 -12.98 32.22 25.60
C LEU A 448 -12.09 32.17 24.36
N ALA A 449 -10.88 32.72 24.43
CA ALA A 449 -9.94 32.70 23.30
C ALA A 449 -9.61 31.26 22.85
N SER A 450 -9.52 30.32 23.78
CA SER A 450 -9.29 28.91 23.47
C SER A 450 -10.50 28.25 22.80
N ALA A 451 -11.73 28.56 23.26
CA ALA A 451 -12.96 28.08 22.61
C ALA A 451 -13.11 28.63 21.19
N GLU A 452 -12.85 29.92 21.00
CA GLU A 452 -12.87 30.56 19.67
C GLU A 452 -11.85 29.93 18.72
N ARG A 453 -10.66 29.57 19.23
CA ARG A 453 -9.66 28.85 18.44
C ARG A 453 -10.12 27.45 18.05
N ALA A 454 -10.78 26.72 18.95
CA ALA A 454 -11.38 25.42 18.64
C ALA A 454 -12.48 25.53 17.56
N ILE A 455 -13.38 26.52 17.69
CA ILE A 455 -14.46 26.79 16.72
C ILE A 455 -13.88 27.19 15.35
N ALA A 456 -12.79 27.96 15.31
CA ALA A 456 -12.14 28.32 14.06
C ALA A 456 -11.56 27.10 13.31
N LEU A 457 -11.21 26.02 14.03
CA LEU A 457 -10.74 24.76 13.44
C LEU A 457 -11.92 23.83 13.09
N GLU A 458 -12.92 23.75 13.97
CA GLU A 458 -14.12 22.94 13.81
C GLU A 458 -15.37 23.77 14.14
N PRO A 459 -15.98 24.44 13.14
CA PRO A 459 -17.10 25.38 13.36
C PRO A 459 -18.36 24.75 13.98
N GLU A 460 -18.55 23.44 13.79
CA GLU A 460 -19.71 22.70 14.30
C GLU A 460 -19.39 21.91 15.58
N SER A 461 -18.27 22.23 16.25
CA SER A 461 -17.90 21.57 17.50
C SER A 461 -18.82 22.02 18.65
N VAL A 462 -19.84 21.20 18.94
CA VAL A 462 -20.80 21.42 20.04
C VAL A 462 -20.10 21.71 21.39
N PRO A 463 -19.10 20.92 21.83
CA PRO A 463 -18.41 21.21 23.09
C PRO A 463 -17.65 22.55 23.08
N ALA A 464 -17.08 22.97 21.95
CA ALA A 464 -16.36 24.24 21.85
C ALA A 464 -17.33 25.44 21.91
N LEU A 465 -18.45 25.35 21.18
CA LEU A 465 -19.52 26.36 21.22
C LEU A 465 -20.13 26.48 22.62
N TYR A 466 -20.36 25.35 23.30
CA TYR A 466 -20.82 25.33 24.68
C TYR A 466 -19.82 25.98 25.64
N ASN A 467 -18.53 25.69 25.49
CA ASN A 467 -17.47 26.32 26.29
C ASN A 467 -17.39 27.84 26.01
N GLN A 468 -17.60 28.28 24.76
CA GLN A 468 -17.67 29.70 24.42
C GLN A 468 -18.82 30.40 25.16
N GLY A 469 -20.03 29.83 25.12
CA GLY A 469 -21.19 30.37 25.84
C GLY A 469 -20.93 30.45 27.35
N THR A 470 -20.33 29.41 27.91
CA THR A 470 -20.01 29.32 29.35
C THR A 470 -18.95 30.34 29.78
N ALA A 471 -17.91 30.55 28.97
CA ALA A 471 -16.91 31.59 29.22
C ALA A 471 -17.49 33.01 29.07
N LEU A 472 -18.32 33.26 28.05
CA LEU A 472 -19.00 34.54 27.85
C LEU A 472 -19.96 34.87 29.00
N SER A 473 -20.69 33.88 29.49
CA SER A 473 -21.59 34.04 30.63
C SER A 473 -20.81 34.39 31.90
N ALA A 474 -19.67 33.73 32.16
CA ALA A 474 -18.80 34.03 33.29
C ALA A 474 -18.17 35.44 33.21
N LEU A 475 -17.94 35.95 31.99
CA LEU A 475 -17.49 37.33 31.73
C LEU A 475 -18.63 38.36 31.78
N GLY A 476 -19.87 37.95 32.05
CA GLY A 476 -21.05 38.83 32.09
C GLY A 476 -21.53 39.32 30.72
N ARG A 477 -21.07 38.69 29.63
CA ARG A 477 -21.46 39.02 28.23
C ARG A 477 -22.66 38.16 27.82
N TYR A 478 -23.78 38.35 28.49
CA TYR A 478 -24.93 37.45 28.43
C TYR A 478 -25.59 37.35 27.05
N GLU A 479 -25.71 38.46 26.30
CA GLU A 479 -26.28 38.43 24.95
C GLU A 479 -25.43 37.59 23.99
N SER A 480 -24.09 37.71 24.08
CA SER A 480 -23.16 36.89 23.30
C SER A 480 -23.19 35.43 23.74
N ALA A 481 -23.34 35.17 25.05
CA ALA A 481 -23.49 33.81 25.57
C ALA A 481 -24.75 33.13 25.02
N ILE A 482 -25.90 33.82 25.01
CA ILE A 482 -27.14 33.35 24.40
C ILE A 482 -26.94 33.02 22.92
N ALA A 483 -26.22 33.86 22.18
CA ALA A 483 -25.91 33.59 20.77
C ALA A 483 -25.10 32.30 20.58
N ALA A 484 -24.10 32.04 21.44
CA ALA A 484 -23.32 30.80 21.40
C ALA A 484 -24.17 29.58 21.77
N TYR A 485 -24.99 29.67 22.83
CA TYR A 485 -25.91 28.58 23.21
C TYR A 485 -26.97 28.30 22.14
N ASN A 486 -27.44 29.33 21.42
CA ASN A 486 -28.33 29.14 20.28
C ASN A 486 -27.68 28.31 19.17
N GLN A 487 -26.38 28.48 18.92
CA GLN A 487 -25.66 27.67 17.94
C GLN A 487 -25.54 26.21 18.40
N VAL A 488 -25.26 25.97 19.69
CA VAL A 488 -25.30 24.62 20.27
C VAL A 488 -26.66 23.98 20.04
N LEU A 489 -27.74 24.67 20.38
CA LEU A 489 -29.11 24.16 20.28
C LEU A 489 -29.63 24.04 18.84
N ALA A 490 -29.00 24.72 17.88
CA ALA A 490 -29.27 24.51 16.46
C ALA A 490 -28.63 23.21 15.94
N LEU A 491 -27.47 22.82 16.47
CA LEU A 491 -26.77 21.57 16.14
C LEU A 491 -27.34 20.37 16.90
N ASP A 492 -27.60 20.56 18.20
CA ASP A 492 -28.19 19.57 19.10
C ASP A 492 -29.30 20.22 19.95
N PRO A 493 -30.57 20.16 19.50
CA PRO A 493 -31.72 20.68 20.25
C PRO A 493 -31.96 19.98 21.61
N THR A 494 -31.30 18.84 21.87
CA THR A 494 -31.46 18.04 23.09
C THR A 494 -30.36 18.28 24.12
N TYR A 495 -29.44 19.22 23.85
CA TYR A 495 -28.33 19.53 24.74
C TYR A 495 -28.80 20.32 25.99
N ALA A 496 -29.23 19.58 27.02
CA ALA A 496 -29.84 20.13 28.23
C ALA A 496 -28.97 21.21 28.92
N ASP A 497 -27.66 21.00 29.02
CA ASP A 497 -26.75 21.94 29.69
C ASP A 497 -26.70 23.31 28.97
N ALA A 498 -26.88 23.34 27.66
CA ALA A 498 -26.92 24.59 26.89
C ALA A 498 -28.24 25.34 27.10
N LEU A 499 -29.36 24.63 27.29
CA LEU A 499 -30.62 25.24 27.72
C LEU A 499 -30.48 25.85 29.12
N THR A 500 -29.88 25.12 30.07
CA THR A 500 -29.62 25.63 31.42
C THR A 500 -28.70 26.86 31.39
N GLY A 501 -27.61 26.81 30.62
CA GLY A 501 -26.70 27.94 30.45
C GLY A 501 -27.37 29.17 29.81
N ARG A 502 -28.18 28.95 28.75
CA ARG A 502 -28.95 30.03 28.09
C ARG A 502 -29.99 30.63 29.03
N ALA A 503 -30.69 29.81 29.81
CA ALA A 503 -31.64 30.27 30.80
C ALA A 503 -30.98 31.16 31.86
N ILE A 504 -29.82 30.76 32.39
CA ILE A 504 -29.07 31.56 33.37
C ILE A 504 -28.72 32.92 32.76
N ALA A 505 -28.25 32.96 31.51
CA ALA A 505 -27.99 34.23 30.83
C ALA A 505 -29.27 35.09 30.67
N HIS A 506 -30.42 34.49 30.34
CA HIS A 506 -31.71 35.18 30.32
C HIS A 506 -32.13 35.73 31.69
N VAL A 507 -31.86 35.01 32.79
CA VAL A 507 -32.11 35.49 34.16
C VAL A 507 -31.33 36.77 34.44
N TYR A 508 -30.05 36.82 34.07
CA TYR A 508 -29.23 38.02 34.26
C TYR A 508 -29.69 39.20 33.41
N LEU A 509 -30.28 38.95 32.24
CA LEU A 509 -30.92 39.96 31.40
C LEU A 509 -32.36 40.29 31.81
N LYS A 510 -32.88 39.63 32.86
CA LYS A 510 -34.27 39.76 33.36
C LYS A 510 -35.34 39.33 32.36
N ASP A 511 -34.99 38.49 31.39
CA ASP A 511 -35.95 37.83 30.51
C ASP A 511 -36.44 36.53 31.15
N TYR A 512 -37.23 36.69 32.21
CA TYR A 512 -37.70 35.55 33.02
C TYR A 512 -38.61 34.61 32.24
N ALA A 513 -39.32 35.10 31.22
CA ALA A 513 -40.18 34.27 30.38
C ALA A 513 -39.36 33.28 29.54
N ALA A 514 -38.31 33.77 28.87
CA ALA A 514 -37.39 32.90 28.12
C ALA A 514 -36.63 31.95 29.05
N ALA A 515 -36.15 32.44 30.21
CA ALA A 515 -35.45 31.62 31.19
C ALA A 515 -36.31 30.43 31.69
N VAL A 516 -37.57 30.67 32.04
CA VAL A 516 -38.48 29.61 32.51
C VAL A 516 -38.73 28.57 31.42
N ALA A 517 -38.94 29.00 30.18
CA ALA A 517 -39.16 28.08 29.06
C ALA A 517 -37.94 27.15 28.85
N ASP A 518 -36.74 27.71 28.88
CA ASP A 518 -35.50 26.95 28.73
C ASP A 518 -35.25 25.99 29.90
N LEU A 519 -35.47 26.43 31.15
CA LEU A 519 -35.31 25.57 32.34
C LEU A 519 -36.30 24.41 32.33
N GLN A 520 -37.55 24.65 31.95
CA GLN A 520 -38.54 23.59 31.82
C GLN A 520 -38.15 22.58 30.73
N ALA A 521 -37.63 23.06 29.60
CA ALA A 521 -37.11 22.19 28.54
C ALA A 521 -35.88 21.39 29.00
N ALA A 522 -34.94 22.03 29.69
CA ALA A 522 -33.75 21.38 30.25
C ALA A 522 -34.12 20.26 31.24
N ILE A 523 -35.04 20.54 32.18
CA ILE A 523 -35.53 19.56 33.17
C ILE A 523 -36.30 18.42 32.51
N ALA A 524 -37.06 18.70 31.44
CA ALA A 524 -37.75 17.66 30.69
C ALA A 524 -36.78 16.69 30.01
N LEU A 525 -35.63 17.19 29.53
CA LEU A 525 -34.56 16.39 28.92
C LEU A 525 -33.70 15.68 29.99
N ASN A 526 -33.38 16.38 31.08
CA ASN A 526 -32.61 15.87 32.20
C ASN A 526 -33.30 16.20 33.54
N PRO A 527 -34.17 15.31 34.03
CA PRO A 527 -34.86 15.49 35.31
C PRO A 527 -33.94 15.51 36.54
N SER A 528 -32.64 15.23 36.37
CA SER A 528 -31.63 15.26 37.44
C SER A 528 -30.75 16.52 37.41
N ASP A 529 -30.98 17.46 36.49
CA ASP A 529 -30.28 18.74 36.47
C ASP A 529 -30.69 19.60 37.69
N THR A 530 -29.91 19.49 38.76
CA THR A 530 -30.15 20.23 40.00
C THR A 530 -29.99 21.74 39.80
N LEU A 531 -29.06 22.16 38.93
CA LEU A 531 -28.83 23.57 38.65
C LEU A 531 -30.05 24.19 37.97
N ALA A 532 -30.63 23.50 36.98
CA ALA A 532 -31.85 23.96 36.33
C ALA A 532 -33.04 24.02 37.31
N GLN A 533 -33.19 23.01 38.17
CA GLN A 533 -34.26 22.96 39.17
C GLN A 533 -34.14 24.10 40.20
N GLU A 534 -32.95 24.32 40.74
CA GLU A 534 -32.68 25.39 41.71
C GLU A 534 -32.86 26.77 41.07
N THR A 535 -32.40 26.94 39.83
CA THR A 535 -32.58 28.20 39.10
C THR A 535 -34.06 28.48 38.87
N LEU A 536 -34.85 27.49 38.42
CA LEU A 536 -36.29 27.65 38.20
C LEU A 536 -37.03 27.96 39.51
N ALA A 537 -36.68 27.30 40.61
CA ALA A 537 -37.26 27.55 41.92
C ALA A 537 -36.97 28.99 42.41
N SER A 538 -35.77 29.52 42.11
CA SER A 538 -35.38 30.88 42.52
C SER A 538 -36.16 31.98 41.77
N LEU A 539 -36.69 31.68 40.57
CA LEU A 539 -37.47 32.63 39.78
C LEU A 539 -38.94 32.77 40.20
N ARG A 540 -39.46 31.85 41.03
CA ARG A 540 -40.87 31.86 41.46
C ARG A 540 -41.37 33.22 41.99
N PRO A 541 -40.62 33.96 42.83
CA PRO A 541 -41.06 35.27 43.34
C PRO A 541 -41.16 36.37 42.27
N GLU A 542 -40.39 36.26 41.19
CA GLU A 542 -40.37 37.24 40.08
C GLU A 542 -41.49 36.95 39.06
N ILE A 543 -41.92 35.69 38.95
CA ILE A 543 -43.02 35.26 38.07
C ILE A 543 -44.40 35.50 38.73
N GLU A 544 -44.46 35.48 40.07
CA GLU A 544 -45.69 35.63 40.86
C GLU A 544 -46.01 37.10 41.25
N GLN A 545 -45.20 38.08 40.84
CA GLN A 545 -45.50 39.50 41.03
C GLN A 545 -46.38 40.04 39.88
N PRO A 546 -47.57 40.62 40.18
CA PRO A 546 -48.56 41.02 39.19
C PRO A 546 -48.22 42.26 38.36
#